data_AF-A0A1E1WJ61-F1
#
_entry.id   AF-A0A1E1WJ61-F1
#
_cell.length_a   1.000
_cell.length_b   1.000
_cell.length_c   1.000
_cell.angle_alpha   90.00
_cell.angle_beta   90.00
_cell.angle_gamma   90.00
#
_symmetry.space_group_name_H-M   'P 1'
#
loop_
_entity.id
_entity.type
_entity.pdbx_description
1 polymer ?
#
loop_
_entity_poly.entity_id
_entity_poly.type
_entity_poly.pdbx_seq_one_letter_code
_entity_poly.pdbx_strand_id
1 'polypeptide(L)'
;KPEGNGSTAPETAPLATAESELEGEAEAAGGEECGGEGFCVLESAPAMHRFRLSMLQPSEPRTFYSAVKREIKLLKSDLPPGVWVRGFEDRIDLLSVMIAG
;
A
#
# COMPACT_ATOMS: atom_id res chain seq x y z
N LYS A 1 45.25 23.22 -15.87
CA LYS A 1 44.98 22.30 -16.99
C LYS A 1 46.06 21.22 -16.94
N PRO A 2 45.78 19.89 -16.91
CA PRO A 2 44.81 19.10 -17.70
C PRO A 2 43.47 18.88 -16.97
N GLU A 3 42.29 18.86 -17.60
CA GLU A 3 41.65 17.84 -18.49
C GLU A 3 41.17 16.62 -17.66
N GLY A 4 39.87 16.53 -17.34
CA GLY A 4 38.84 15.82 -18.12
C GLY A 4 38.64 14.43 -17.48
N ASN A 5 37.52 13.72 -17.47
CA ASN A 5 36.19 13.74 -18.07
C ASN A 5 35.40 12.64 -17.32
N GLY A 6 34.06 12.63 -17.33
CA GLY A 6 33.32 11.41 -16.92
C GLY A 6 31.99 11.64 -16.21
N SER A 7 31.00 12.15 -16.94
CA SER A 7 29.58 11.95 -16.63
C SER A 7 29.21 10.49 -16.89
N THR A 8 28.60 9.80 -15.91
CA THR A 8 27.74 8.62 -16.17
C THR A 8 26.78 8.38 -15.00
N ALA A 9 25.55 8.84 -15.17
CA ALA A 9 24.31 8.19 -14.71
C ALA A 9 23.20 8.68 -15.66
N PRO A 10 22.06 7.97 -15.85
CA PRO A 10 21.65 6.69 -15.29
C PRO A 10 21.15 5.69 -16.38
N GLU A 11 21.60 4.44 -16.32
CA GLU A 11 21.03 3.30 -17.06
C GLU A 11 21.17 2.14 -16.08
N THR A 12 20.15 1.42 -15.62
CA THR A 12 18.92 0.91 -16.23
C THR A 12 17.96 0.59 -15.07
N ALA A 13 16.70 1.03 -15.15
CA ALA A 13 15.66 0.45 -14.29
C ALA A 13 15.27 -0.92 -14.87
N PRO A 14 15.43 -2.06 -14.15
CA PRO A 14 14.86 -3.31 -14.61
C PRO A 14 13.34 -3.24 -14.48
N LEU A 15 12.70 -3.35 -15.63
CA LEU A 15 11.27 -3.54 -15.86
C LEU A 15 10.75 -4.71 -15.00
N ALA A 16 9.76 -4.45 -14.16
CA ALA A 16 9.05 -5.49 -13.42
C ALA A 16 8.12 -6.25 -14.37
N THR A 17 8.54 -7.44 -14.79
CA THR A 17 7.67 -8.42 -15.47
C THR A 17 6.64 -8.92 -14.48
N ALA A 18 5.42 -8.41 -14.59
CA ALA A 18 4.28 -8.87 -13.80
C ALA A 18 3.53 -9.96 -14.57
N GLU A 19 3.93 -11.21 -14.38
CA GLU A 19 3.11 -12.37 -14.75
C GLU A 19 3.23 -13.44 -13.67
N SER A 20 2.19 -13.57 -12.84
CA SER A 20 1.78 -14.88 -12.33
C SER A 20 0.34 -14.76 -11.82
N GLU A 21 -0.55 -15.37 -12.59
CA GLU A 21 -1.88 -15.75 -12.18
C GLU A 21 -1.76 -16.75 -11.02
N LEU A 22 -2.36 -16.44 -9.87
CA LEU A 22 -2.62 -17.43 -8.83
C LEU A 22 -4.06 -17.26 -8.38
N GLU A 23 -4.89 -18.19 -8.83
CA GLU A 23 -6.21 -18.47 -8.29
C GLU A 23 -6.02 -18.88 -6.82
N GLY A 24 -6.57 -18.06 -5.91
CA GLY A 24 -6.54 -18.30 -4.48
C GLY A 24 -7.97 -18.22 -3.96
N GLU A 25 -8.50 -19.38 -3.57
CA GLU A 25 -9.81 -19.55 -2.94
C GLU A 25 -9.96 -18.61 -1.73
N ALA A 26 -11.06 -17.87 -1.73
CA ALA A 26 -11.33 -16.76 -0.84
C ALA A 26 -11.89 -17.25 0.50
N GLU A 27 -11.01 -17.66 1.42
CA GLU A 27 -11.38 -17.76 2.82
C GLU A 27 -11.34 -16.37 3.45
N ALA A 28 -12.52 -15.75 3.58
CA ALA A 28 -12.73 -14.47 4.21
C ALA A 28 -12.39 -14.55 5.72
N ALA A 29 -11.13 -14.27 6.06
CA ALA A 29 -10.71 -14.11 7.44
C ALA A 29 -11.43 -12.89 8.03
N GLY A 30 -12.38 -13.17 8.94
CA GLY A 30 -13.09 -12.18 9.72
C GLY A 30 -12.15 -11.41 10.62
N GLY A 31 -11.96 -10.13 10.30
CA GLY A 31 -11.39 -9.12 11.20
C GLY A 31 -12.44 -8.04 11.38
N GLU A 32 -12.70 -7.70 12.65
CA GLU A 32 -13.54 -6.62 13.16
C GLU A 32 -14.53 -5.98 12.18
N GLU A 33 -15.82 -6.26 12.39
CA GLU A 33 -16.95 -5.71 11.62
C GLU A 33 -16.99 -4.17 11.75
N CYS A 34 -16.30 -3.48 10.84
CA CYS A 34 -16.49 -2.05 10.66
C CYS A 34 -17.78 -1.81 9.88
N GLY A 35 -18.89 -1.77 10.61
CA GLY A 35 -20.24 -1.62 10.04
C GLY A 35 -20.58 -0.21 9.55
N GLY A 36 -19.61 0.72 9.50
CA GLY A 36 -19.83 2.13 9.16
C GLY A 36 -18.98 2.61 7.97
N GLU A 37 -19.38 3.74 7.38
CA GLU A 37 -18.58 4.46 6.38
C GLU A 37 -17.32 5.09 6.99
N GLY A 38 -16.30 5.33 6.15
CA GLY A 38 -15.05 5.94 6.57
C GLY A 38 -13.87 4.97 6.69
N PHE A 39 -12.95 5.27 7.62
CA PHE A 39 -11.67 4.58 7.75
C PHE A 39 -11.66 3.58 8.90
N CYS A 40 -11.23 2.35 8.63
CA CYS A 40 -11.04 1.28 9.59
C CYS A 40 -9.62 0.68 9.50
N VAL A 41 -9.15 0.10 10.61
CA VAL A 41 -7.92 -0.70 10.65
C VAL A 41 -8.30 -2.11 11.10
N LEU A 42 -7.81 -3.11 10.38
CA LEU A 42 -7.92 -4.52 10.72
C LEU A 42 -6.55 -5.07 11.13
N GLU A 43 -6.54 -6.11 11.95
CA GLU A 43 -5.29 -6.74 12.42
C GLU A 43 -4.41 -7.25 11.25
N SER A 44 -5.03 -7.91 10.26
CA SER A 44 -4.31 -8.58 9.16
C SER A 44 -4.97 -8.36 7.80
N ALA A 45 -4.12 -8.31 6.76
CA ALA A 45 -4.58 -8.21 5.37
C ALA A 45 -5.19 -9.54 4.88
N PRO A 46 -6.36 -9.52 4.21
CA PRO A 46 -6.96 -10.72 3.64
C PRO A 46 -6.01 -11.44 2.70
N ALA A 47 -6.07 -12.77 2.69
CA ALA A 47 -5.17 -13.60 1.88
C ALA A 47 -5.22 -13.28 0.38
N MET A 48 -6.40 -12.86 -0.09
CA MET A 48 -6.70 -12.50 -1.48
C MET A 48 -6.40 -11.03 -1.83
N HIS A 49 -5.80 -10.26 -0.93
CA HIS A 49 -5.47 -8.86 -1.23
C HIS A 49 -4.49 -8.80 -2.40
N ARG A 50 -4.85 -8.06 -3.47
CA ARG A 50 -4.12 -8.04 -4.75
C ARG A 50 -2.61 -7.81 -4.62
N PHE A 51 -2.22 -6.94 -3.69
CA PHE A 51 -0.83 -6.56 -3.45
C PHE A 51 -0.19 -7.24 -2.24
N ARG A 52 -0.81 -8.27 -1.65
CA ARG A 52 -0.30 -8.89 -0.41
C ARG A 52 1.13 -9.40 -0.55
N LEU A 53 1.48 -9.99 -1.69
CA LEU A 53 2.82 -10.51 -1.97
C LEU A 53 3.81 -9.43 -2.43
N SER A 54 3.31 -8.25 -2.81
CA SER A 54 4.14 -7.11 -3.18
C SER A 54 4.53 -6.37 -1.91
N MET A 55 5.70 -6.67 -1.36
CA MET A 55 6.27 -5.87 -0.27
C MET A 55 7.07 -4.71 -0.85
N LEU A 56 6.66 -3.49 -0.50
CA LEU A 56 7.48 -2.32 -0.77
C LEU A 56 8.65 -2.31 0.22
N GLN A 57 9.88 -2.25 -0.30
CA GLN A 57 11.07 -2.01 0.51
C GLN A 57 11.48 -0.53 0.38
N PRO A 58 10.98 0.36 1.25
CA PRO A 58 11.37 1.77 1.21
C PRO A 58 12.85 1.92 1.57
N SER A 59 13.60 2.68 0.76
CA SER A 59 15.00 3.00 1.02
C SER A 59 15.19 3.76 2.35
N GLU A 60 14.20 4.60 2.72
CA GLU A 60 14.13 5.27 4.02
C GLU A 60 12.84 4.91 4.79
N PRO A 61 12.87 3.88 5.64
CA PRO A 61 11.67 3.40 6.33
C PRO A 61 11.05 4.48 7.22
N ARG A 62 11.85 5.24 7.97
CA ARG A 62 11.33 6.28 8.89
C ARG A 62 10.50 7.34 8.19
N THR A 63 10.96 7.79 7.02
CA THR A 63 10.27 8.79 6.20
C THR A 63 8.97 8.20 5.66
N PHE A 64 9.02 6.97 5.16
CA PHE A 64 7.86 6.23 4.68
C PHE A 64 6.79 6.07 5.76
N TYR A 65 7.14 5.52 6.94
CA TYR A 65 6.22 5.37 8.08
C TYR A 65 5.60 6.71 8.48
N SER A 66 6.39 7.79 8.50
CA SER A 66 5.90 9.12 8.87
C SER A 66 4.97 9.72 7.81
N ALA A 67 5.17 9.40 6.53
CA ALA A 67 4.30 9.80 5.44
C ALA A 67 2.97 9.02 5.50
N VAL A 68 3.04 7.69 5.56
CA VAL A 68 1.87 6.80 5.69
C VAL A 68 1.02 7.18 6.90
N LYS A 69 1.63 7.45 8.06
CA LYS A 69 0.90 7.87 9.25
C LYS A 69 0.15 9.19 9.07
N ARG A 70 0.72 10.14 8.32
CA ARG A 70 0.05 11.41 7.99
C ARG A 70 -1.13 11.19 7.05
N GLU A 71 -0.96 10.34 6.05
CA GLU A 71 -2.01 9.96 5.12
C GLU A 71 -3.17 9.26 5.81
N ILE A 72 -2.89 8.26 6.64
CA ILE A 72 -3.90 7.56 7.46
C ILE A 72 -4.66 8.56 8.35
N LYS A 73 -3.96 9.53 8.94
CA LYS A 73 -4.61 10.56 9.77
C LYS A 73 -5.59 11.40 8.94
N LEU A 74 -5.21 11.78 7.72
CA LEU A 74 -6.06 12.54 6.81
C LEU A 74 -7.27 11.72 6.35
N LEU A 75 -7.07 10.45 6.02
CA LEU A 75 -8.17 9.54 5.68
C LEU A 75 -9.13 9.34 6.86
N LYS A 76 -8.66 9.41 8.10
CA LYS A 76 -9.56 9.34 9.27
C LYS A 76 -10.40 10.61 9.47
N SER A 77 -9.94 11.78 9.03
CA SER A 77 -10.63 13.05 9.26
C SER A 77 -11.52 13.49 8.11
N ASP A 78 -11.10 13.27 6.87
CA ASP A 78 -11.66 13.97 5.69
C ASP A 78 -12.12 13.01 4.59
N LEU A 79 -12.70 11.85 4.95
CA LEU A 79 -13.30 10.96 3.96
C LEU A 79 -14.69 11.47 3.52
N PRO A 80 -14.97 11.52 2.20
CA PRO A 80 -16.31 11.85 1.71
C PRO A 80 -17.29 10.72 2.00
N PRO A 81 -18.61 11.03 2.05
CA PRO A 81 -19.64 10.03 2.25
C PRO A 81 -19.64 9.00 1.11
N GLY A 82 -19.96 7.75 1.43
CA GLY A 82 -19.95 6.66 0.45
C GLY A 82 -18.55 6.14 0.08
N VAL A 83 -17.52 6.44 0.89
CA VAL A 83 -16.18 5.84 0.77
C VAL A 83 -15.84 5.05 2.02
N TRP A 84 -15.32 3.84 1.80
CA TRP A 84 -14.82 2.95 2.85
C TRP A 84 -13.36 2.64 2.59
N VAL A 85 -12.54 2.79 3.63
CA VAL A 85 -11.12 2.49 3.57
C VAL A 85 -10.78 1.54 4.71
N ARG A 86 -10.07 0.45 4.38
CA ARG A 86 -9.56 -0.53 5.33
C ARG A 86 -8.04 -0.54 5.25
N GLY A 87 -7.38 -0.26 6.37
CA GLY A 87 -5.95 -0.50 6.55
C GLY A 87 -5.69 -1.75 7.35
N PHE A 88 -4.42 -2.16 7.39
CA PHE A 88 -3.98 -3.40 8.02
C PHE A 88 -2.79 -3.14 8.95
N GLU A 89 -2.82 -3.67 10.17
CA GLU A 89 -1.73 -3.45 11.15
C GLU A 89 -0.45 -4.20 10.76
N ASP A 90 -0.58 -5.46 10.33
CA ASP A 90 0.54 -6.28 9.86
C ASP A 90 1.24 -5.66 8.63
N ARG A 91 0.49 -4.89 7.83
CA ARG A 91 0.93 -4.33 6.55
C ARG A 91 0.46 -2.89 6.36
N ILE A 92 1.22 -1.96 6.94
CA ILE A 92 0.96 -0.51 6.84
C ILE A 92 1.08 0.07 5.42
N ASP A 93 1.73 -0.65 4.51
CA ASP A 93 1.86 -0.29 3.10
C ASP A 93 0.63 -0.69 2.27
N LEU A 94 -0.34 -1.42 2.86
CA LEU A 94 -1.54 -1.90 2.19
C LEU A 94 -2.80 -1.20 2.68
N LEU A 95 -3.67 -0.88 1.72
CA LEU A 95 -5.01 -0.34 1.94
C LEU A 95 -5.99 -0.99 0.95
N SER A 96 -7.23 -1.22 1.40
CA SER A 96 -8.35 -1.62 0.55
C SER A 96 -9.42 -0.53 0.59
N VAL A 97 -9.91 -0.11 -0.57
CA VAL A 97 -10.87 0.99 -0.71
C VAL A 97 -12.10 0.51 -1.47
N MET A 98 -13.29 0.91 -1.00
CA MET A 98 -14.57 0.77 -1.69
C MET A 98 -15.18 2.16 -1.83
N ILE A 99 -15.72 2.47 -3.01
CA ILE A 99 -16.36 3.75 -3.33
C ILE A 99 -17.74 3.41 -3.90
N ALA A 100 -18.80 3.98 -3.33
CA ALA A 100 -20.14 3.90 -3.89
C ALA A 100 -20.25 4.85 -5.09
N GLY A 101 -20.80 4.36 -6.20
CA GLY A 101 -21.01 5.11 -7.45
C GLY A 101 -22.48 5.30 -7.78
#